data_AF-A0A556CMT6-F1
#
_entry.id   AF-A0A556CMT6-F1
#
_cell.length_a   1.000
_cell.length_b   1.000
_cell.length_c   1.000
_cell.angle_alpha   90.00
_cell.angle_beta   90.00
_cell.angle_gamma   90.00
#
_symmetry.space_group_name_H-M   'P 1'
#
loop_
_entity.id
_entity.type
_entity.pdbx_description
1 polymer ?
#
loop_
_entity_poly.entity_id
_entity_poly.type
_entity_poly.pdbx_seq_one_letter_code
_entity_poly.pdbx_strand_id
1 'polypeptide(L)'
;MRTRAFSFLISTNSTYIVQRSTLTSVHVSAVWNRCRMDKDTMESEVRTIVDAASARILTPREGECLVCYVFRQLGEFGCDGTRRFALTFRDRTAPRATALMERLGSMGACCCDCEVFNNAYTFAERPWITGAAFGAEIGTGFESQEPVDLREEFGINEPPAKIFYLCCQFVRRGSTRPCPNWVRMSRW
;
A
#
# COMPACT_ATOMS: atom_id res chain seq x y z
N MET A 1 35.55 -21.07 -27.23
CA MET A 1 34.42 -20.26 -26.73
C MET A 1 33.61 -21.09 -25.75
N ARG A 2 33.40 -20.56 -24.53
CA ARG A 2 32.20 -20.68 -23.65
C ARG A 2 31.59 -22.08 -23.42
N THR A 3 31.33 -22.58 -22.23
CA THR A 3 31.54 -22.15 -20.83
C THR A 3 31.35 -23.42 -19.99
N ARG A 4 32.17 -23.55 -18.94
CA ARG A 4 32.19 -24.70 -18.02
C ARG A 4 30.94 -24.72 -17.13
N ALA A 5 30.26 -25.85 -17.08
CA ALA A 5 29.68 -26.35 -15.83
C ALA A 5 30.82 -26.91 -14.97
N PHE A 6 30.71 -26.86 -13.64
CA PHE A 6 31.05 -27.97 -12.75
C PHE A 6 30.80 -27.58 -11.30
N SER A 7 29.75 -28.17 -10.73
CA SER A 7 29.62 -28.39 -9.30
C SER A 7 30.65 -29.43 -8.86
N PHE A 8 31.27 -29.25 -7.69
CA PHE A 8 31.65 -30.39 -6.85
C PHE A 8 31.91 -29.95 -5.40
N LEU A 9 31.23 -30.62 -4.48
CA LEU A 9 31.58 -30.72 -3.06
C LEU A 9 32.66 -31.80 -2.92
N ILE A 10 33.65 -31.60 -2.04
CA ILE A 10 33.99 -32.46 -0.89
C ILE A 10 35.42 -32.13 -0.41
N SER A 11 35.47 -31.81 0.88
CA SER A 11 36.53 -32.00 1.90
C SER A 11 37.79 -32.77 1.51
N THR A 12 38.98 -32.23 1.83
CA THR A 12 39.78 -32.63 3.02
C THR A 12 41.17 -31.98 3.00
N ASN A 13 41.65 -31.67 4.20
CA ASN A 13 43.04 -31.54 4.64
C ASN A 13 43.95 -30.51 3.96
N SER A 14 44.27 -29.45 4.70
CA SER A 14 45.62 -28.89 4.62
C SER A 14 46.11 -28.45 6.00
N THR A 15 47.35 -28.87 6.24
CA THR A 15 48.17 -28.79 7.44
C THR A 15 48.45 -27.36 7.90
N TYR A 16 48.51 -27.19 9.22
CA TYR A 16 48.84 -25.93 9.89
C TYR A 16 50.35 -25.62 9.80
N ILE A 17 50.69 -24.39 9.41
CA ILE A 17 52.03 -23.81 9.63
C ILE A 17 51.92 -22.89 10.85
N VAL A 18 52.65 -23.23 11.91
CA VAL A 18 52.80 -22.42 13.12
C VAL A 18 53.80 -21.31 12.82
N GLN A 19 53.32 -20.06 12.76
CA GLN A 19 54.19 -18.89 12.75
C GLN A 19 53.89 -18.03 13.98
N ARG A 20 54.88 -17.98 14.87
CA ARG A 20 54.85 -17.30 16.16
C ARG A 20 55.05 -15.80 15.95
N SER A 21 53.98 -15.01 16.04
CA SER A 21 54.07 -13.55 16.12
C SER A 21 53.73 -13.08 17.53
N THR A 22 54.70 -12.44 18.19
CA THR A 22 54.57 -11.79 19.49
C THR A 22 53.52 -10.69 19.46
N LEU A 23 52.43 -10.86 20.21
CA LEU A 23 51.41 -9.82 20.44
C LEU A 23 51.92 -8.82 21.49
N THR A 24 52.27 -7.62 21.06
CA THR A 24 52.32 -6.45 21.95
C THR A 24 50.89 -6.00 22.23
N SER A 25 50.42 -6.25 23.46
CA SER A 25 49.12 -5.78 23.94
C SER A 25 49.16 -4.28 24.17
N VAL A 26 48.46 -3.51 23.35
CA VAL A 26 48.15 -2.10 23.61
C VAL A 26 46.80 -2.08 24.31
N HIS A 27 46.80 -1.76 25.61
CA HIS A 27 45.58 -1.64 26.40
C HIS A 27 44.88 -0.32 26.06
N VAL A 28 43.89 -0.36 25.15
CA VAL A 28 43.00 0.77 24.89
C VAL A 28 41.89 0.74 25.94
N SER A 29 42.04 1.53 26.99
CA SER A 29 41.03 1.74 28.04
C SER A 29 39.87 2.59 27.50
N ALA A 30 39.10 2.08 26.55
CA ALA A 30 37.82 2.69 26.23
C ALA A 30 36.83 2.31 27.34
N VAL A 31 36.35 3.31 28.09
CA VAL A 31 35.18 3.14 28.96
C VAL A 31 34.00 2.85 28.04
N TRP A 32 33.65 1.57 27.91
CA TRP A 32 32.46 1.14 27.19
C TRP A 32 31.24 1.54 28.02
N ASN A 33 30.69 2.72 27.77
CA ASN A 33 29.34 3.04 28.23
C ASN A 33 28.37 2.12 27.50
N ARG A 34 27.94 1.05 28.18
CA ARG A 34 26.85 0.19 27.73
C ARG A 34 25.56 0.96 27.92
N CYS A 35 25.14 1.71 26.90
CA CYS A 35 23.77 2.22 26.82
C CYS A 35 22.83 1.02 26.64
N ARG A 36 22.37 0.44 27.75
CA ARG A 36 21.24 -0.48 27.75
C ARG A 36 20.02 0.39 27.47
N MET A 37 19.62 0.51 26.21
CA MET A 37 18.32 1.06 25.89
C MET A 37 17.28 0.20 26.63
N ASP A 38 16.46 0.86 27.42
CA ASP A 38 15.41 0.17 28.16
C ASP A 38 14.49 -0.51 27.13
N LYS A 39 14.05 -1.73 27.44
CA LYS A 39 13.22 -2.53 26.52
C LYS A 39 11.96 -1.74 26.15
N ASP A 40 11.44 -0.98 27.11
CA ASP A 40 10.26 -0.13 26.97
C ASP A 40 10.52 1.08 26.05
N THR A 41 11.75 1.60 26.02
CA THR A 41 12.14 2.68 25.09
C THR A 41 12.23 2.17 23.66
N MET A 42 12.81 0.98 23.45
CA MET A 42 12.85 0.36 22.12
C MET A 42 11.46 -0.01 21.62
N GLU A 43 10.59 -0.56 22.48
CA GLU A 43 9.22 -0.92 22.12
C GLU A 43 8.38 0.32 21.78
N SER A 44 8.57 1.42 22.51
CA SER A 44 7.96 2.73 22.24
C SER A 44 8.45 3.34 20.92
N GLU A 45 9.75 3.29 20.63
CA GLU A 45 10.32 3.81 19.38
C GLU A 45 9.85 3.01 18.17
N VAL A 46 9.86 1.67 18.26
CA VAL A 46 9.32 0.79 17.21
C VAL A 46 7.86 1.09 16.95
N ARG A 47 7.05 1.22 18.01
CA ARG A 47 5.63 1.56 17.89
C ARG A 47 5.44 2.92 17.21
N THR A 48 6.23 3.92 17.59
CA THR A 48 6.20 5.26 16.98
C THR A 48 6.55 5.24 15.49
N ILE A 49 7.55 4.43 15.10
CA ILE A 49 7.96 4.27 13.70
C ILE A 49 6.86 3.58 12.89
N VAL A 50 6.29 2.49 13.43
CA VAL A 50 5.20 1.74 12.79
C VAL A 50 3.95 2.62 12.67
N ASP A 51 3.60 3.39 13.70
CA ASP A 51 2.46 4.30 13.69
C ASP A 51 2.66 5.42 12.65
N ALA A 52 3.87 5.99 12.55
CA ALA A 52 4.17 7.02 11.55
C ALA A 52 4.17 6.47 10.12
N ALA A 53 4.66 5.24 9.90
CA ALA A 53 4.60 4.57 8.61
C ALA A 53 3.15 4.22 8.23
N SER A 54 2.39 3.64 9.17
CA SER A 54 0.97 3.29 8.99
C SER A 54 0.12 4.53 8.73
N ALA A 55 0.36 5.61 9.46
CA ALA A 55 -0.37 6.87 9.26
C ALA A 55 -0.18 7.42 7.84
N ARG A 56 1.00 7.28 7.23
CA ARG A 56 1.25 7.72 5.85
C ARG A 56 0.49 6.87 4.83
N ILE A 57 0.46 5.55 5.00
CA ILE A 57 -0.22 4.64 4.05
C ILE A 57 -1.74 4.79 4.12
N LEU A 58 -2.27 5.03 5.33
CA LEU A 58 -3.68 5.30 5.61
C LEU A 58 -4.08 6.76 5.37
N THR A 59 -3.16 7.65 4.96
CA THR A 59 -3.54 9.05 4.68
C THR A 59 -4.25 9.14 3.33
N PRO A 60 -5.42 9.82 3.26
CA PRO A 60 -6.00 10.20 1.99
C PRO A 60 -5.03 11.05 1.17
N ARG A 61 -4.83 10.72 -0.12
CA ARG A 61 -4.02 11.55 -1.01
C ARG A 61 -4.68 12.92 -1.18
N GLU A 62 -3.89 13.93 -1.56
CA GLU A 62 -4.44 15.26 -1.80
C GLU A 62 -5.49 15.22 -2.92
N GLY A 63 -6.67 15.81 -2.66
CA GLY A 63 -7.79 15.80 -3.60
C GLY A 63 -8.46 14.44 -3.83
N GLU A 64 -8.00 13.36 -3.19
CA GLU A 64 -8.60 12.04 -3.34
C GLU A 64 -10.06 12.05 -2.88
N CYS A 65 -10.96 11.51 -3.69
CA CYS A 65 -12.35 11.37 -3.27
C CYS A 65 -12.51 10.22 -2.27
N LEU A 66 -13.51 10.34 -1.38
CA LEU A 66 -13.81 9.34 -0.36
C LEU A 66 -13.85 7.91 -0.93
N VAL A 67 -14.54 7.73 -2.05
CA VAL A 67 -14.77 6.40 -2.62
C VAL A 67 -13.49 5.81 -3.21
N CYS A 68 -12.65 6.59 -3.90
CA CYS A 68 -11.33 6.13 -4.36
C CYS A 68 -10.39 5.80 -3.20
N TYR A 69 -10.42 6.61 -2.14
CA TYR A 69 -9.65 6.33 -0.92
C TYR A 69 -10.07 5.00 -0.31
N VAL A 70 -11.38 4.78 -0.06
CA VAL A 70 -11.86 3.53 0.53
C VAL A 70 -11.54 2.34 -0.38
N PHE A 71 -11.67 2.48 -1.71
CA PHE A 71 -11.29 1.45 -2.67
C PHE A 71 -9.82 1.04 -2.52
N ARG A 72 -8.92 2.03 -2.46
CA ARG A 72 -7.49 1.82 -2.28
C ARG A 72 -7.17 1.12 -0.96
N GLN A 73 -7.78 1.58 0.13
CA GLN A 73 -7.54 1.01 1.45
C GLN A 73 -8.08 -0.41 1.57
N LEU A 74 -9.23 -0.72 0.99
CA LEU A 74 -9.77 -2.09 0.95
C LEU A 74 -8.94 -3.02 0.07
N GLY A 75 -8.42 -2.53 -1.06
CA GLY A 75 -7.53 -3.31 -1.92
C GLY A 75 -6.23 -3.72 -1.22
N GLU A 76 -5.69 -2.84 -0.38
CA GLU A 76 -4.43 -3.08 0.35
C GLU A 76 -4.63 -3.86 1.66
N PHE A 77 -5.61 -3.47 2.48
CA PHE A 77 -5.75 -3.91 3.87
C PHE A 77 -6.98 -4.77 4.13
N GLY A 78 -7.85 -4.93 3.14
CA GLY A 78 -9.12 -5.62 3.29
C GLY A 78 -10.10 -4.93 4.24
N CYS A 79 -11.26 -5.56 4.38
CA CYS A 79 -12.31 -5.14 5.30
C CYS A 79 -12.19 -5.87 6.64
N ASP A 80 -12.30 -5.15 7.75
CA ASP A 80 -12.33 -5.72 9.11
C ASP A 80 -13.72 -5.72 9.75
N GLY A 81 -14.76 -5.51 8.94
CA GLY A 81 -16.15 -5.42 9.42
C GLY A 81 -16.50 -4.06 10.04
N THR A 82 -15.62 -3.06 9.96
CA THR A 82 -15.88 -1.71 10.46
C THR A 82 -15.85 -0.66 9.36
N ARG A 83 -16.21 0.60 9.69
CA ARG A 83 -16.15 1.78 8.80
C ARG A 83 -14.86 2.59 9.02
N ARG A 84 -13.75 1.92 9.37
CA ARG A 84 -12.49 2.56 9.79
C ARG A 84 -11.95 3.53 8.75
N PHE A 85 -12.06 3.21 7.46
CA PHE A 85 -11.53 4.04 6.39
C PHE A 85 -12.44 5.23 6.14
N ALA A 86 -13.75 5.03 6.02
CA ALA A 86 -14.67 6.15 5.86
C ALA A 86 -14.61 7.15 7.04
N LEU A 87 -14.43 6.66 8.27
CA LEU A 87 -14.20 7.49 9.46
C LEU A 87 -12.86 8.25 9.37
N THR A 88 -11.78 7.55 9.05
CA THR A 88 -10.44 8.16 8.89
C THR A 88 -10.45 9.27 7.83
N PHE A 89 -11.11 9.03 6.69
CA PHE A 89 -11.26 10.04 5.64
C PHE A 89 -12.04 11.26 6.13
N ARG A 90 -13.17 11.05 6.84
CA ARG A 90 -13.94 12.16 7.43
C ARG A 90 -13.04 12.97 8.36
N ASP A 91 -12.38 12.32 9.31
CA ASP A 91 -11.67 13.01 10.38
C ASP A 91 -10.46 13.79 9.84
N ARG A 92 -9.79 13.28 8.80
CA ARG A 92 -8.61 13.93 8.20
C ARG A 92 -8.95 14.94 7.09
N THR A 93 -9.89 14.60 6.21
CA THR A 93 -10.13 15.37 4.98
C THR A 93 -11.37 16.25 5.10
N ALA A 94 -12.42 15.78 5.77
CA ALA A 94 -13.74 16.41 5.78
C ALA A 94 -14.39 16.40 7.19
N PRO A 95 -13.76 16.99 8.22
CA PRO A 95 -14.22 16.86 9.61
C PRO A 95 -15.62 17.46 9.85
N ARG A 96 -16.05 18.38 8.98
CA ARG A 96 -17.40 18.98 9.03
C ARG A 96 -18.48 18.08 8.42
N ALA A 97 -18.14 16.97 7.79
CA ALA A 97 -19.11 16.01 7.23
C ALA A 97 -19.65 15.08 8.34
N THR A 98 -20.27 15.65 9.36
CA THR A 98 -20.75 14.95 10.56
C THR A 98 -21.79 13.87 10.22
N ALA A 99 -22.64 14.11 9.22
CA ALA A 99 -23.64 13.16 8.73
C ALA A 99 -23.10 12.13 7.72
N LEU A 100 -21.78 12.01 7.52
CA LEU A 100 -21.24 11.10 6.51
C LEU A 100 -21.67 9.64 6.73
N MET A 101 -21.54 9.15 7.96
CA MET A 101 -21.86 7.75 8.29
C MET A 101 -23.36 7.46 8.16
N GLU A 102 -24.21 8.41 8.56
CA GLU A 102 -25.66 8.32 8.39
C GLU A 102 -26.03 8.28 6.91
N ARG A 103 -25.43 9.14 6.10
CA ARG A 103 -25.65 9.16 4.64
C ARG A 103 -25.15 7.90 3.96
N LEU A 104 -23.99 7.35 4.36
CA LEU A 104 -23.52 6.05 3.86
C LEU A 104 -24.50 4.95 4.28
N GLY A 105 -24.96 4.97 5.55
CA GLY A 105 -25.95 4.04 6.08
C GLY A 105 -27.28 4.06 5.33
N SER A 106 -27.79 5.24 4.95
CA SER A 106 -29.01 5.37 4.14
C SER A 106 -28.85 4.90 2.70
N MET A 107 -27.61 4.71 2.23
CA MET A 107 -27.28 4.05 0.98
C MET A 107 -27.05 2.53 1.15
N GLY A 108 -27.24 2.00 2.35
CA GLY A 108 -26.99 0.59 2.69
C GLY A 108 -25.55 0.30 3.12
N ALA A 109 -24.66 1.29 3.20
CA ALA A 109 -23.30 1.13 3.73
C ALA A 109 -23.26 1.44 5.24
N CYS A 110 -23.85 0.55 6.03
CA CYS A 110 -24.13 0.78 7.45
C CYS A 110 -23.13 0.13 8.40
N CYS A 111 -22.56 -1.04 8.07
CA CYS A 111 -21.75 -1.84 8.99
C CYS A 111 -20.25 -1.77 8.70
N CYS A 112 -19.83 -1.88 7.44
CA CYS A 112 -18.41 -1.90 7.05
C CYS A 112 -18.10 -0.98 5.88
N ASP A 113 -16.82 -0.66 5.68
CA ASP A 113 -16.31 0.01 4.47
C ASP A 113 -16.59 -0.80 3.19
N CYS A 114 -16.65 -2.13 3.28
CA CYS A 114 -16.96 -3.00 2.14
C CYS A 114 -18.34 -2.75 1.53
N GLU A 115 -19.32 -2.31 2.32
CA GLU A 115 -20.66 -2.01 1.83
C GLU A 115 -20.72 -0.72 1.01
N VAL A 116 -19.68 0.12 1.05
CA VAL A 116 -19.57 1.24 0.11
C VAL A 116 -19.65 0.74 -1.34
N PHE A 117 -19.06 -0.43 -1.62
CA PHE A 117 -19.05 -1.04 -2.95
C PHE A 117 -20.11 -2.12 -3.14
N ASN A 118 -20.53 -2.80 -2.08
CA ASN A 118 -21.61 -3.78 -2.20
C ASN A 118 -23.00 -3.12 -2.31
N ASN A 119 -23.17 -1.92 -1.74
CA ASN A 119 -24.48 -1.33 -1.53
C ASN A 119 -24.64 0.10 -2.06
N ALA A 120 -23.61 0.95 -1.98
CA ALA A 120 -23.76 2.38 -2.25
C ALA A 120 -23.29 2.81 -3.66
N TYR A 121 -22.12 2.37 -4.09
CA TYR A 121 -21.46 2.84 -5.32
C TYR A 121 -20.92 1.70 -6.16
N THR A 122 -21.05 1.84 -7.48
CA THR A 122 -20.41 0.97 -8.47
C THR A 122 -19.57 1.82 -9.43
N PHE A 123 -18.75 1.17 -10.26
CA PHE A 123 -18.04 1.87 -11.33
C PHE A 123 -19.02 2.57 -12.27
N ALA A 124 -18.66 3.79 -12.66
CA ALA A 124 -19.28 4.43 -13.80
C ALA A 124 -19.03 3.61 -15.07
N GLU A 125 -19.78 3.88 -16.14
CA GLU A 125 -19.60 3.23 -17.44
C GLU A 125 -18.18 3.43 -18.00
N ARG A 126 -17.59 4.61 -17.75
CA ARG A 126 -16.26 5.00 -18.25
C ARG A 126 -15.39 5.53 -17.11
N PRO A 127 -14.92 4.67 -16.20
CA PRO A 127 -14.02 5.08 -15.13
C PRO A 127 -12.65 5.40 -15.74
N TRP A 128 -11.92 6.33 -15.12
CA TRP A 128 -10.57 6.65 -15.55
C TRP A 128 -9.60 5.55 -15.08
N ILE A 129 -9.25 4.65 -16.00
CA ILE A 129 -8.33 3.52 -15.78
C ILE A 129 -7.16 3.65 -16.76
N THR A 130 -5.96 3.28 -16.32
CA THR A 130 -4.77 3.19 -17.18
C THR A 130 -4.01 1.89 -16.93
N GLY A 131 -3.46 1.30 -17.99
CA GLY A 131 -2.46 0.21 -17.89
C GLY A 131 -1.01 0.70 -18.00
N ALA A 132 -0.80 2.01 -18.17
CA ALA A 132 0.54 2.55 -18.35
C ALA A 132 1.39 2.46 -17.07
N ALA A 133 2.71 2.37 -17.23
CA ALA A 133 3.66 2.23 -16.11
C ALA A 133 3.52 3.34 -15.04
N PHE A 134 3.20 4.58 -15.44
CA PHE A 134 2.97 5.70 -14.51
C PHE A 134 1.71 5.54 -13.66
N GLY A 135 0.82 4.60 -13.99
CA GLY A 135 -0.42 4.35 -13.27
C GLY A 135 -0.21 4.02 -11.79
N ALA A 136 0.92 3.40 -11.44
CA ALA A 136 1.29 3.10 -10.05
C ALA A 136 1.43 4.35 -9.18
N GLU A 137 1.84 5.47 -9.78
CA GLU A 137 2.05 6.73 -9.05
C GLU A 137 0.73 7.46 -8.80
N ILE A 138 -0.20 7.38 -9.75
CA ILE A 138 -1.41 8.21 -9.74
C ILE A 138 -2.69 7.45 -9.34
N GLY A 139 -2.68 6.12 -9.43
CA GLY A 139 -3.88 5.30 -9.28
C GLY A 139 -3.81 4.26 -8.16
N THR A 140 -4.87 3.44 -8.12
CA THR A 140 -4.97 2.23 -7.30
C THR A 140 -4.91 1.03 -8.21
N GLY A 141 -3.89 0.19 -8.04
CA GLY A 141 -3.70 -1.02 -8.85
C GLY A 141 -4.73 -2.09 -8.52
N PHE A 142 -5.23 -2.79 -9.55
CA PHE A 142 -5.99 -4.02 -9.43
C PHE A 142 -5.60 -4.96 -10.57
N GLU A 143 -5.51 -6.25 -10.27
CA GLU A 143 -5.18 -7.26 -11.28
C GLU A 143 -6.41 -7.57 -12.15
N SER A 144 -6.22 -7.70 -13.46
CA SER A 144 -7.20 -8.39 -14.30
C SER A 144 -6.96 -9.90 -14.24
N GLN A 145 -8.03 -10.68 -14.09
CA GLN A 145 -7.93 -12.15 -14.11
C GLN A 145 -7.46 -12.68 -15.47
N GLU A 146 -7.70 -11.92 -16.55
CA GLU A 146 -7.21 -12.22 -17.89
C GLU A 146 -6.53 -10.98 -18.50
N PRO A 147 -5.39 -11.11 -19.20
CA PRO A 147 -4.77 -9.98 -19.89
C PRO A 147 -5.69 -9.50 -21.02
N VAL A 148 -6.08 -8.22 -21.00
CA VAL A 148 -6.81 -7.62 -22.12
C VAL A 148 -5.79 -7.36 -23.23
N ASP A 149 -5.87 -8.08 -24.35
CA ASP A 149 -4.97 -7.85 -25.49
C ASP A 149 -5.33 -6.55 -26.21
N LEU A 150 -4.70 -5.44 -25.79
CA LEU A 150 -4.87 -4.12 -26.41
C LEU A 150 -4.27 -4.04 -27.82
N ARG A 151 -3.61 -5.09 -28.32
CA ARG A 151 -3.09 -5.15 -29.70
C ARG A 151 -4.22 -5.21 -30.71
N GLU A 152 -5.25 -6.01 -30.47
CA GLU A 152 -6.38 -6.18 -31.40
C GLU A 152 -7.24 -4.92 -31.48
N GLU A 153 -7.40 -4.19 -30.38
CA GLU A 153 -8.27 -3.00 -30.33
C GLU A 153 -7.51 -1.69 -30.66
N PHE A 154 -6.23 -1.56 -30.27
CA PHE A 154 -5.49 -0.29 -30.34
C PHE A 154 -4.08 -0.36 -30.98
N GLY A 155 -3.59 -1.54 -31.39
CA GLY A 155 -2.31 -1.68 -32.10
C GLY A 155 -1.05 -1.39 -31.26
N ILE A 156 -1.15 -1.45 -29.93
CA ILE A 156 -0.05 -1.15 -29.00
C ILE A 156 0.79 -2.43 -28.77
N ASN A 157 2.09 -2.41 -29.08
CA ASN A 157 3.01 -3.57 -28.97
C ASN A 157 3.59 -3.80 -27.55
N GLU A 158 3.15 -3.03 -26.56
CA GLU A 158 3.54 -3.20 -25.15
C GLU A 158 2.78 -4.41 -24.57
N PRO A 159 3.44 -5.34 -23.83
CA PRO A 159 2.73 -6.44 -23.19
C PRO A 159 1.56 -5.88 -22.37
N PRO A 160 0.35 -6.45 -22.50
CA PRO A 160 -0.83 -5.93 -21.83
C PRO A 160 -0.56 -5.91 -20.33
N ALA A 161 -0.84 -4.76 -19.70
CA ALA A 161 -0.58 -4.60 -18.30
C ALA A 161 -1.43 -5.61 -17.52
N LYS A 162 -0.78 -6.51 -16.77
CA LYS A 162 -1.46 -7.40 -15.83
C LYS A 162 -2.20 -6.62 -14.73
N ILE A 163 -1.73 -5.40 -14.47
CA ILE A 163 -2.24 -4.50 -13.44
C ILE A 163 -2.81 -3.26 -14.14
N PHE A 164 -4.08 -3.00 -13.88
CA PHE A 164 -4.73 -1.75 -14.25
C PHE A 164 -4.81 -0.83 -13.04
N TYR A 165 -4.76 0.47 -13.27
CA TYR A 165 -4.78 1.48 -12.23
C TYR A 165 -6.02 2.37 -12.34
N LEU A 166 -6.88 2.34 -11.33
CA LEU A 166 -7.99 3.28 -11.19
C LEU A 166 -7.45 4.64 -10.73
N CYS A 167 -7.56 5.66 -11.58
CA CYS A 167 -7.02 6.99 -11.33
C CYS A 167 -8.14 7.89 -10.78
N CYS A 168 -7.97 8.43 -9.57
CA CYS A 168 -8.96 9.33 -8.99
C CYS A 168 -9.06 10.61 -9.84
N GLN A 169 -10.27 11.01 -10.20
CA GLN A 169 -10.49 12.27 -10.94
C GLN A 169 -10.50 13.51 -10.04
N PHE A 170 -10.08 13.34 -8.78
CA PHE A 170 -10.02 14.35 -7.73
C PHE A 170 -11.36 15.03 -7.38
N VAL A 171 -11.41 15.60 -6.19
CA VAL A 171 -12.53 16.42 -5.70
C VAL A 171 -12.00 17.61 -4.91
N ARG A 172 -12.86 18.63 -4.73
CA ARG A 172 -12.53 19.77 -3.85
C ARG A 172 -12.21 19.29 -2.44
N ARG A 173 -11.26 19.95 -1.78
CA ARG A 173 -10.88 19.69 -0.39
C ARG A 173 -12.11 19.70 0.53
N GLY A 174 -12.22 18.69 1.40
CA GLY A 174 -13.37 18.53 2.30
C GLY A 174 -14.62 17.95 1.64
N SER A 175 -14.62 17.67 0.34
CA SER A 175 -15.71 16.95 -0.30
C SER A 175 -15.75 15.49 0.16
N THR A 176 -16.97 15.01 0.41
CA THR A 176 -17.26 13.59 0.67
C THR A 176 -18.05 12.97 -0.48
N ARG A 177 -18.19 13.68 -1.61
CA ARG A 177 -18.82 13.15 -2.83
C ARG A 177 -17.85 12.26 -3.59
N PRO A 178 -18.33 11.23 -4.30
CA PRO A 178 -17.50 10.49 -5.25
C PRO A 178 -17.02 11.40 -6.39
N CYS A 179 -15.87 11.08 -6.95
CA CYS A 179 -15.47 11.57 -8.27
C CYS A 179 -16.22 10.79 -9.39
N PRO A 180 -16.20 11.24 -10.65
CA PRO A 180 -16.96 10.62 -11.76
C PRO A 180 -16.62 9.15 -12.09
N ASN A 181 -15.60 8.55 -11.47
CA ASN A 181 -15.36 7.09 -11.59
C ASN A 181 -16.48 6.25 -10.96
N TRP A 182 -17.33 6.85 -10.12
CA TRP A 182 -18.32 6.13 -9.34
C TRP A 182 -19.71 6.69 -9.58
N VAL A 183 -20.68 5.79 -9.73
CA VAL A 183 -22.11 6.12 -9.78
C VAL A 183 -22.81 5.47 -8.61
N ARG A 184 -23.88 6.11 -8.14
CA ARG A 184 -24.70 5.54 -7.07
C ARG A 184 -25.46 4.34 -7.62
N MET A 185 -25.42 3.23 -6.88
CA MET A 185 -26.25 2.08 -7.18
C MET A 185 -27.72 2.45 -7.00
N SER A 186 -28.54 2.26 -8.03
CA SER A 186 -29.99 2.30 -7.90
C SER A 186 -30.44 1.00 -7.22
N ARG A 187 -30.90 1.10 -5.97
CA ARG A 187 -31.68 0.02 -5.36
C ARG A 187 -33.15 0.29 -5.67
N TRP A 188 -33.77 -0.67 -6.36
CA TRP A 188 -35.19 -0.68 -6.70
C TRP A 188 -36.05 -0.80 -5.45
#